data_AF-A0A9E3ESG8-F1
#
_entry.id   AF-A0A9E3ESG8-F1
#
_cell.length_a   1.000
_cell.length_b   1.000
_cell.length_c   1.000
_cell.angle_alpha   90.00
_cell.angle_beta   90.00
_cell.angle_gamma   90.00
#
_symmetry.space_group_name_H-M   'P 1'
#
loop_
_entity.id
_entity.type
_entity.pdbx_description
1 polymer ?
#
loop_
_entity_poly.entity_id
_entity_poly.type
_entity_poly.pdbx_seq_one_letter_code
_entity_poly.pdbx_strand_id
1 'polypeptide(L)' 'MTPEQQQIRDLARQFAESELRPHAEEWDRESHFPREVISQLAELGFLGMLLPEEWDGLALDTMSYLLALEQISWG' A
#
# COMPACT_ATOMS: atom_id res chain seq x y z
N MET A 1 -9.77 15.36 4.44
CA MET A 1 -9.10 14.62 3.35
C MET A 1 -9.43 15.30 2.04
N THR A 2 -8.44 15.49 1.18
CA THR A 2 -8.66 15.94 -0.21
C THR A 2 -9.25 14.79 -1.05
N PRO A 3 -9.83 15.07 -2.24
CA PRO A 3 -10.30 14.02 -3.15
C PRO A 3 -9.19 13.02 -3.55
N GLU A 4 -7.98 13.51 -3.75
CA GLU A 4 -6.81 12.67 -4.06
C GLU A 4 -6.42 11.76 -2.88
N GLN A 5 -6.32 12.31 -1.67
CA GLN A 5 -6.11 11.52 -0.44
C GLN A 5 -7.21 10.46 -0.24
N GLN A 6 -8.45 10.79 -0.61
CA GLN A 6 -9.58 9.88 -0.55
C GLN A 6 -9.40 8.71 -1.53
N GLN A 7 -8.99 8.98 -2.77
CA GLN A 7 -8.70 7.95 -3.76
C GLN A 7 -7.55 7.03 -3.33
N ILE A 8 -6.45 7.59 -2.81
CA ILE A 8 -5.29 6.83 -2.33
C ILE A 8 -5.71 5.89 -1.20
N ARG A 9 -6.46 6.38 -0.21
CA ARG A 9 -6.99 5.54 0.88
C ARG A 9 -7.86 4.42 0.35
N ASP A 10 -8.79 4.72 -0.56
CA ASP A 10 -9.73 3.72 -1.07
C ASP A 10 -9.03 2.64 -1.91
N LEU A 11 -8.03 3.00 -2.70
CA LEU A 11 -7.19 2.06 -3.44
C LEU A 11 -6.40 1.14 -2.49
N ALA A 12 -5.75 1.71 -1.48
CA ALA A 12 -5.00 0.94 -0.49
C ALA A 12 -5.91 0.00 0.32
N ARG A 13 -7.12 0.45 0.69
CA ARG A 13 -8.12 -0.39 1.35
C ARG A 13 -8.57 -1.54 0.48
N GLN A 14 -8.87 -1.29 -0.79
CA GLN A 14 -9.29 -2.34 -1.71
C GLN A 14 -8.22 -3.42 -1.85
N PHE A 15 -6.95 -3.02 -2.01
CA PHE A 15 -5.82 -3.95 -2.06
C PHE A 15 -5.68 -4.74 -0.75
N ALA A 16 -5.81 -4.08 0.40
CA ALA A 16 -5.74 -4.76 1.69
C ALA A 16 -6.88 -5.78 1.88
N GLU A 17 -8.11 -5.45 1.46
CA GLU A 17 -9.26 -6.35 1.55
C GLU A 17 -9.13 -7.57 0.63
N SER A 18 -8.59 -7.41 -0.58
CA SER A 18 -8.52 -8.49 -1.57
C SER A 18 -7.24 -9.32 -1.47
N GLU A 19 -6.08 -8.68 -1.29
CA GLU A 19 -4.78 -9.34 -1.42
C GLU A 19 -4.09 -9.60 -0.08
N LEU A 20 -4.36 -8.83 0.98
CA LEU A 20 -3.66 -8.96 2.27
C LEU A 20 -4.47 -9.77 3.30
N ARG A 21 -5.64 -9.26 3.69
CA ARG A 21 -6.45 -9.82 4.78
C ARG A 21 -6.77 -11.31 4.66
N PRO A 22 -7.14 -11.84 3.48
CA PRO A 22 -7.49 -13.24 3.37
C PRO A 22 -6.32 -14.19 3.68
N HIS A 23 -5.08 -13.69 3.58
CA HIS A 23 -3.87 -14.51 3.65
C HIS A 23 -2.98 -14.19 4.87
N ALA A 24 -3.20 -13.05 5.54
CA ALA A 24 -2.37 -12.57 6.64
C ALA A 24 -2.13 -13.60 7.77
N GLU A 25 -3.16 -14.35 8.18
CA GLU A 25 -3.02 -15.37 9.24
C GLU A 25 -2.11 -16.54 8.82
N GLU A 26 -2.19 -16.96 7.56
CA GLU A 26 -1.35 -18.04 7.02
C GLU A 26 0.10 -17.60 6.93
N TRP A 27 0.33 -16.39 6.39
CA TRP A 27 1.65 -15.79 6.26
C TRP A 27 2.37 -15.58 7.60
N ASP A 28 1.65 -15.13 8.62
CA ASP A 28 2.18 -15.01 9.99
C ASP A 28 2.60 -16.38 10.54
N ARG A 29 1.70 -17.36 10.46
CA ARG A 29 1.96 -18.74 10.92
C ARG A 29 3.17 -19.37 10.23
N GLU A 30 3.36 -19.08 8.95
CA GLU A 30 4.46 -19.63 8.14
C GLU A 30 5.73 -18.76 8.16
N SER A 31 5.68 -17.58 8.79
CA SER A 31 6.76 -16.59 8.75
C SER A 31 7.20 -16.28 7.31
N HIS A 32 6.24 -16.20 6.40
CA HIS A 32 6.45 -16.01 4.97
C HIS A 32 5.62 -14.83 4.48
N PHE A 33 6.24 -13.91 3.75
CA PHE A 33 5.53 -12.85 3.02
C PHE A 33 5.77 -13.02 1.52
N PRO A 34 4.72 -13.15 0.68
CA PRO A 34 4.87 -13.39 -0.75
C PRO A 34 5.54 -12.21 -1.47
N ARG A 35 6.48 -12.51 -2.37
CA ARG A 35 7.15 -11.48 -3.16
C ARG A 35 6.22 -10.85 -4.18
N GLU A 36 5.24 -11.62 -4.65
CA GLU A 36 4.23 -11.22 -5.61
C GLU A 36 3.39 -10.06 -5.05
N VAL A 37 3.08 -10.07 -3.75
CA VAL A 37 2.36 -8.98 -3.07
C VAL A 37 3.21 -7.72 -3.02
N ILE A 38 4.52 -7.85 -2.76
CA ILE A 38 5.47 -6.72 -2.80
C ILE A 38 5.52 -6.13 -4.21
N SER A 39 5.58 -6.97 -5.24
CA SER A 39 5.56 -6.52 -6.63
C SER A 39 4.27 -5.77 -6.97
N GLN A 40 3.11 -6.26 -6.54
CA GLN A 40 1.83 -5.56 -6.74
C GLN A 40 1.79 -4.20 -6.03
N LEU A 41 2.27 -4.12 -4.78
CA LEU A 41 2.40 -2.84 -4.07
C LEU A 41 3.32 -1.85 -4.80
N ALA A 42 4.39 -2.35 -5.43
CA ALA A 42 5.30 -1.55 -6.24
C ALA A 42 4.61 -1.00 -7.49
N GLU A 43 3.88 -1.85 -8.22
CA GLU A 43 3.11 -1.48 -9.42
C GLU A 43 2.01 -0.45 -9.13
N LEU A 44 1.41 -0.52 -7.94
CA LEU A 44 0.44 0.47 -7.45
C LEU A 44 1.09 1.77 -6.94
N GLY A 45 2.43 1.83 -6.88
CA GLY A 45 3.19 3.01 -6.47
C GLY A 45 3.28 3.22 -4.95
N PHE A 46 2.86 2.26 -4.13
CA PHE A 46 2.86 2.40 -2.67
C PHE A 46 4.26 2.35 -2.04
N LEU A 47 5.27 1.83 -2.76
CA LEU A 47 6.64 1.69 -2.24
C LEU A 47 7.53 2.93 -2.45
N GLY A 48 7.04 3.96 -3.15
CA GLY A 48 7.79 5.16 -3.52
C GLY A 48 7.03 6.47 -3.32
N MET A 49 5.96 6.47 -2.52
CA MET A 49 4.99 7.57 -2.47
C MET A 49 5.61 8.95 -2.18
N LEU A 50 6.57 9.02 -1.26
CA LEU A 50 7.20 10.28 -0.83
C LEU A 50 8.43 10.65 -1.66
N LEU A 51 8.89 9.77 -2.54
CA LEU A 51 10.09 10.02 -3.33
C LEU A 51 9.77 11.00 -4.47
N PRO A 52 10.71 11.88 -4.84
CA PRO A 52 10.57 12.71 -6.03
C PRO A 52 10.43 11.89 -7.32
N GLU A 53 9.76 12.45 -8.33
CA GLU A 53 9.57 11.81 -9.65
C GLU A 53 10.89 11.50 -10.36
N GLU A 54 11.96 12.29 -10.13
CA GLU A 54 13.31 12.01 -10.67
C GLU A 54 13.90 10.66 -10.21
N TRP A 55 13.35 10.07 -9.16
CA TRP A 55 13.70 8.75 -8.64
C TRP A 55 12.57 7.72 -8.84
N ASP A 56 11.67 7.96 -9.81
CA ASP A 56 10.50 7.11 -10.09
C ASP A 56 9.50 7.05 -8.90
N GLY A 57 9.44 8.13 -8.11
CA GLY A 57 8.50 8.31 -7.01
C GLY A 57 7.25 9.08 -7.40
N LEU A 58 6.29 9.18 -6.47
CA LEU A 58 5.00 9.87 -6.69
C LEU A 58 4.95 11.31 -6.16
N ALA A 59 5.99 11.77 -5.45
CA ALA A 59 6.07 13.10 -4.83
C ALA A 59 4.84 13.49 -3.99
N LEU A 60 4.17 12.51 -3.37
CA LEU A 60 2.96 12.71 -2.56
C LEU A 60 3.30 13.26 -1.17
N ASP A 61 2.28 13.81 -0.52
CA ASP A 61 2.41 14.33 0.84
C ASP A 61 2.41 13.22 1.91
N THR A 62 2.92 13.56 3.10
CA THR A 62 2.95 12.63 4.24
C THR A 62 1.56 12.13 4.63
N MET A 63 0.51 12.95 4.47
CA MET A 63 -0.84 12.56 4.81
C MET A 63 -1.33 11.42 3.90
N SER A 64 -1.09 11.52 2.59
CA SER A 64 -1.42 10.49 1.62
C SER A 64 -0.67 9.18 1.91
N TYR A 65 0.61 9.27 2.25
CA TYR A 65 1.40 8.11 2.67
C TYR A 65 0.82 7.43 3.92
N LEU A 66 0.50 8.20 4.96
CA LEU A 66 -0.06 7.65 6.21
C LEU A 66 -1.41 6.97 5.99
N LEU A 67 -2.25 7.55 5.12
CA LEU A 67 -3.55 6.96 4.77
C LEU A 67 -3.39 5.62 4.03
N ALA A 68 -2.44 5.52 3.09
CA ALA A 68 -2.15 4.24 2.44
C ALA A 68 -1.56 3.23 3.42
N LEU A 69 -0.59 3.65 4.24
CA LEU A 69 0.07 2.81 5.23
C LEU A 69 -0.91 2.23 6.24
N GLU A 70 -1.87 3.01 6.71
CA GLU A 70 -2.90 2.55 7.65
C GLU A 70 -3.72 1.39 7.05
N GLN A 71 -4.16 1.54 5.80
CA GLN A 71 -4.96 0.49 5.15
C GLN A 71 -4.14 -0.77 4.87
N ILE A 72 -2.89 -0.61 4.40
CA ILE A 72 -1.98 -1.74 4.16
C ILE A 72 -1.64 -2.46 5.47
N SER A 73 -1.45 -1.72 6.57
CA SER A 73 -1.12 -2.31 7.88
C SER A 73 -2.32 -2.95 8.56
N TRP A 74 -3.53 -2.54 8.21
CA TRP A 74 -4.77 -3.19 8.63
C TRP A 74 -5.05 -4.49 7.85
N GLY A 75 -4.46 -4.60 6.65
CA GLY A 75 -4.53 -5.76 5.78
C GLY A 75 -3.78 -6.97 6.35
#